data_AF-A0A4S2MVC6-F1
#
_entry.id   AF-A0A4S2MVC6-F1
#
_cell.length_a   1.000
_cell.length_b   1.000
_cell.length_c   1.000
_cell.angle_alpha   90.00
_cell.angle_beta   90.00
_cell.angle_gamma   90.00
#
_symmetry.space_group_name_H-M   'P 1'
#
loop_
_entity.id
_entity.type
_entity.pdbx_description
1 polymer ?
#
loop_
_entity_poly.entity_id
_entity_poly.type
_entity_poly.pdbx_seq_one_letter_code
_entity_poly.pdbx_strand_id
1 'polypeptide(L)'
;MSPKKEPDDPNDMYGFSSDEEAAHEPLNPAAEALLKRSYALLDEIQSFQRSLRRENAENAVVLGSFANLVKSEHRTIQGLCLEAPSPETKRSSHSLSAVNLPFYEAVWAAAKSTTGITALHKTFWYQEKELSSKDQPGGAKLKRKKSSVVVDVVAQNGLQWIKVNLLTPKRLLFDIAKAGWEEGRLISDDEDDYQSSYSTNSLAISQLALTKIASTLVLAASHERVQYLHPSVYFIFPRLPPPTDKTPEVKAFIDELTSLGVHVQCGPPSPDSEVFKPRRISELVEDISTPFRRRSIPVTSPVNLDVSILLSLASDICNCKSIKLDPGFTPHEAITHQIESEKTEPFLVKHVWAVLEGRDLVCSQVVADRFKSIVGILAGEKEAERADLLMHPREDGSNVDRFQKLCEHPLPEKGLRLPVSILGDDSGEEESEVMKRIKAKLSAVNRSAFMGGWKAGLTTVTSNKTVARMVEGLVNIDEVGPDFYVIDAARSLVGYKGKKIKV
;
A
#
# COMPACT_ATOMS: atom_id res chain seq x y z
N MET A 1 26.81 -66.65 67.24
CA MET A 1 25.85 -65.54 67.43
C MET A 1 25.20 -65.24 66.09
N SER A 2 23.90 -65.53 65.95
CA SER A 2 23.11 -65.02 64.82
C SER A 2 23.06 -63.48 64.87
N PRO A 3 22.72 -62.84 63.74
CA PRO A 3 21.40 -62.24 63.72
C PRO A 3 20.63 -62.38 62.40
N LYS A 4 19.34 -62.68 62.59
CA LYS A 4 18.13 -62.10 61.96
C LYS A 4 17.91 -62.21 60.44
N LYS A 5 16.85 -62.96 60.13
CA LYS A 5 15.89 -62.73 59.04
C LYS A 5 15.38 -61.28 59.07
N GLU A 6 15.27 -60.67 57.89
CA GLU A 6 14.37 -59.55 57.62
C GLU A 6 13.27 -59.98 56.62
N PRO A 7 12.11 -59.28 56.64
CA PRO A 7 10.82 -59.80 56.24
C PRO A 7 10.31 -59.25 54.89
N ASP A 8 9.22 -59.88 54.45
CA ASP A 8 8.41 -59.61 53.25
C ASP A 8 8.20 -58.12 52.92
N ASP A 9 8.41 -57.76 51.65
CA ASP A 9 7.87 -56.53 51.06
C ASP A 9 6.43 -56.83 50.56
N PRO A 10 5.39 -56.20 51.14
CA PRO A 10 3.99 -56.49 50.85
C PRO A 10 3.43 -55.76 49.61
N ASN A 11 4.27 -55.32 48.67
CA ASN A 11 3.82 -54.59 47.48
C ASN A 11 3.93 -55.34 46.14
N ASP A 12 4.15 -56.65 46.17
CA ASP A 12 4.04 -57.53 44.99
C ASP A 12 2.57 -57.91 44.71
N MET A 13 1.69 -56.91 44.60
CA MET A 13 0.24 -57.09 44.41
C MET A 13 -0.36 -56.35 43.21
N TYR A 14 0.45 -55.87 42.27
CA TYR A 14 -0.03 -55.46 40.94
C TYR A 14 1.01 -55.80 39.89
N GLY A 15 0.94 -57.02 39.37
CA GLY A 15 1.56 -57.38 38.10
C GLY A 15 0.98 -56.50 37.00
N PHE A 16 1.72 -55.45 36.64
CA PHE A 16 1.47 -54.72 35.40
C PHE A 16 1.90 -55.63 34.25
N SER A 17 0.90 -56.36 33.75
CA SER A 17 0.90 -56.93 32.42
C SER A 17 1.37 -55.86 31.44
N SER A 18 2.54 -56.07 30.86
CA SER A 18 2.90 -55.52 29.56
C SER A 18 1.88 -56.03 28.57
N ASP A 19 0.89 -55.20 28.23
CA ASP A 19 0.09 -55.22 26.99
C ASP A 19 -1.10 -54.26 27.15
N GLU A 20 -0.80 -52.96 27.21
CA GLU A 20 -1.73 -51.96 26.68
C GLU A 20 -0.97 -51.27 25.55
N GLU A 21 -1.12 -51.81 24.34
CA GLU A 21 -1.14 -50.97 23.14
C GLU A 21 -2.05 -49.79 23.48
N ALA A 22 -1.45 -48.63 23.74
CA ALA A 22 -2.16 -47.37 23.78
C ALA A 22 -2.82 -47.24 22.40
N ALA A 23 -4.06 -47.69 22.31
CA ALA A 23 -4.92 -47.47 21.17
C ALA A 23 -4.97 -45.95 21.00
N HIS A 24 -4.16 -45.44 20.07
CA HIS A 24 -4.29 -44.07 19.60
C HIS A 24 -5.73 -43.95 19.09
N GLU A 25 -6.60 -43.39 19.93
CA GLU A 25 -7.96 -43.04 19.52
C GLU A 25 -7.86 -42.27 18.19
N PRO A 26 -8.68 -42.63 17.18
CA PRO A 26 -8.56 -42.02 15.86
C PRO A 26 -8.78 -40.51 16.00
N LEU A 27 -7.71 -39.76 15.73
CA LEU A 27 -7.71 -38.30 15.62
C LEU A 27 -8.86 -37.85 14.71
N ASN A 28 -9.56 -36.79 15.08
CA ASN A 28 -10.67 -36.28 14.28
C ASN A 28 -10.17 -35.84 12.89
N PRO A 29 -10.52 -36.54 11.79
CA PRO A 29 -9.92 -36.30 10.47
C PRO A 29 -10.28 -34.92 9.90
N ALA A 30 -11.41 -34.34 10.30
CA ALA A 30 -11.79 -32.98 9.92
C ALA A 30 -10.94 -31.92 10.65
N ALA A 31 -10.59 -32.16 11.91
CA ALA A 31 -9.69 -31.31 12.67
C ALA A 31 -8.25 -31.41 12.12
N GLU A 32 -7.80 -32.60 11.75
CA GLU A 32 -6.47 -32.82 11.15
C GLU A 32 -6.31 -32.07 9.81
N ALA A 33 -7.33 -32.11 8.95
CA ALA A 33 -7.33 -31.35 7.70
C ALA A 33 -7.23 -29.84 7.92
N LEU A 34 -7.93 -29.31 8.94
CA LEU A 34 -7.82 -27.89 9.33
C LEU A 34 -6.44 -27.57 9.91
N LEU A 35 -5.87 -28.48 10.70
CA LEU A 35 -4.55 -28.30 11.29
C LEU A 35 -3.48 -28.19 10.19
N LYS A 36 -3.51 -29.09 9.21
CA LYS A 36 -2.59 -29.06 8.06
C LYS A 36 -2.68 -27.73 7.29
N ARG A 37 -3.89 -27.23 7.04
CA ARG A 37 -4.11 -25.95 6.36
C ARG A 37 -3.63 -24.76 7.19
N SER A 38 -3.91 -24.74 8.49
CA SER A 38 -3.46 -23.67 9.39
C SER A 38 -1.94 -23.62 9.51
N TYR A 39 -1.26 -24.78 9.50
CA TYR A 39 0.20 -24.86 9.45
C TYR A 39 0.75 -24.29 8.14
N ALA A 40 0.18 -24.67 7.00
CA ALA A 40 0.60 -24.16 5.69
C ALA A 40 0.45 -22.63 5.59
N LEU A 41 -0.67 -22.07 6.07
CA LEU A 41 -0.88 -20.62 6.12
C LEU A 41 0.15 -19.93 7.03
N LEU A 42 0.43 -20.51 8.19
CA LEU A 42 1.39 -19.95 9.14
C LEU A 42 2.82 -19.96 8.58
N ASP A 43 3.25 -21.05 7.94
CA ASP A 43 4.57 -21.14 7.30
C ASP A 43 4.69 -20.14 6.15
N GLU A 44 3.64 -19.97 5.35
CA GLU A 44 3.63 -19.00 4.25
C GLU A 44 3.81 -17.55 4.75
N ILE A 45 3.07 -17.16 5.81
CA ILE A 45 3.20 -15.85 6.45
C ILE A 45 4.62 -15.65 7.04
N GLN A 46 5.20 -16.68 7.64
CA GLN A 46 6.57 -16.62 8.16
C GLN A 46 7.61 -16.52 7.04
N SER A 47 7.38 -17.20 5.92
CA SER A 47 8.21 -17.10 4.72
C SER A 47 8.20 -15.69 4.14
N PHE A 48 7.03 -15.05 4.09
CA PHE A 48 6.91 -13.64 3.71
C PHE A 48 7.66 -12.72 4.67
N GLN A 49 7.51 -12.90 5.99
CA GLN A 49 8.27 -12.13 6.99
C GLN A 49 9.78 -12.26 6.84
N ARG A 50 10.29 -13.48 6.64
CA ARG A 50 11.73 -13.73 6.41
C ARG A 50 12.22 -13.02 5.15
N SER A 51 11.43 -13.04 4.08
CA SER A 51 11.77 -12.40 2.81
C SER A 51 11.82 -10.87 2.96
N LEU A 52 10.87 -10.25 3.66
CA LEU A 52 10.90 -8.81 3.95
C LEU A 52 12.14 -8.41 4.76
N ARG A 53 12.56 -9.20 5.74
CA ARG A 53 13.79 -8.95 6.52
C ARG A 53 15.04 -9.01 5.65
N ARG A 54 15.10 -9.99 4.75
CA ARG A 54 16.24 -10.15 3.82
C ARG A 54 16.42 -8.93 2.92
N GLU A 55 15.32 -8.33 2.47
CA GLU A 55 15.34 -7.11 1.65
C GLU A 55 15.29 -5.81 2.47
N ASN A 56 15.46 -5.87 3.79
CA ASN A 56 15.40 -4.72 4.71
C ASN A 56 14.09 -3.89 4.60
N ALA A 57 12.97 -4.57 4.33
CA ALA A 57 11.64 -4.00 4.10
C ALA A 57 10.61 -4.39 5.18
N GLU A 58 11.08 -4.91 6.32
CA GLU A 58 10.24 -5.38 7.44
C GLU A 58 9.32 -4.30 8.03
N ASN A 59 9.77 -3.04 8.04
CA ASN A 59 8.99 -1.90 8.55
C ASN A 59 8.00 -1.35 7.52
N ALA A 60 8.05 -1.82 6.26
CA ALA A 60 7.13 -1.38 5.22
C ALA A 60 5.73 -2.02 5.36
N VAL A 61 5.61 -3.14 6.09
CA VAL A 61 4.35 -3.89 6.23
C VAL A 61 4.01 -4.15 7.69
N VAL A 62 2.87 -3.65 8.15
CA VAL A 62 2.33 -3.97 9.48
C VAL A 62 1.61 -5.32 9.44
N LEU A 63 2.32 -6.38 9.84
CA LEU A 63 1.82 -7.76 9.78
C LEU A 63 1.58 -8.41 11.17
N GLY A 64 2.07 -7.80 12.24
CA GLY A 64 2.12 -8.41 13.57
C GLY A 64 0.76 -8.82 14.13
N SER A 65 -0.27 -7.98 13.98
CA SER A 65 -1.64 -8.26 14.44
C SER A 65 -2.22 -9.50 13.75
N PHE A 66 -2.19 -9.52 12.41
CA PHE A 66 -2.68 -10.63 11.61
C PHE A 66 -1.92 -11.93 11.88
N ALA A 67 -0.58 -11.89 11.92
CA ALA A 67 0.23 -13.08 12.20
C ALA A 67 -0.09 -13.67 13.58
N ASN A 68 -0.38 -12.84 14.58
CA ASN A 68 -0.77 -13.31 15.91
C ASN A 68 -2.17 -13.94 15.93
N LEU A 69 -3.12 -13.40 15.17
CA LEU A 69 -4.45 -14.00 14.99
C LEU A 69 -4.34 -15.40 14.37
N VAL A 70 -3.56 -15.55 13.29
CA VAL A 70 -3.34 -16.85 12.64
C VAL A 70 -2.66 -17.85 13.59
N LYS A 71 -1.66 -17.40 14.38
CA LYS A 71 -1.02 -18.24 15.40
C LYS A 71 -2.00 -18.69 16.49
N SER A 72 -2.85 -17.80 16.96
CA SER A 72 -3.87 -18.11 17.97
C SER A 72 -4.88 -19.14 17.44
N GLU A 73 -5.31 -18.96 16.20
CA GLU A 73 -6.21 -19.88 15.52
C GLU A 73 -5.56 -21.27 15.35
N HIS A 74 -4.32 -21.32 14.91
CA HIS A 74 -3.55 -22.57 14.78
C HIS A 74 -3.47 -23.33 16.12
N ARG A 75 -3.18 -22.65 17.22
CA ARG A 75 -3.17 -23.26 18.57
C ARG A 75 -4.53 -23.78 18.99
N THR A 76 -5.60 -23.05 18.64
CA THR A 76 -6.97 -23.48 18.93
C THR A 76 -7.30 -24.77 18.18
N ILE A 77 -6.95 -24.85 16.89
CA ILE A 77 -7.14 -26.05 16.07
C ILE A 77 -6.28 -27.22 16.60
N GLN A 78 -5.03 -26.96 17.03
CA GLN A 78 -4.20 -27.98 17.68
C GLN A 78 -4.88 -28.58 18.92
N GLY A 79 -5.48 -27.74 19.77
CA GLY A 79 -6.24 -28.20 20.94
C GLY A 79 -7.41 -29.10 20.54
N LEU A 80 -8.18 -28.69 19.52
CA LEU A 80 -9.32 -29.48 19.01
C LEU A 80 -8.92 -30.82 18.39
N CYS A 81 -7.71 -30.95 17.83
CA CYS A 81 -7.20 -32.23 17.33
C CYS A 81 -6.87 -33.22 18.45
N LEU A 82 -6.53 -32.72 19.64
CA LEU A 82 -6.20 -33.55 20.81
C LEU A 82 -7.44 -33.98 21.60
N GLU A 83 -8.61 -33.42 21.30
CA GLU A 83 -9.89 -33.85 21.87
C GLU A 83 -10.41 -35.10 21.15
N ALA A 84 -10.66 -36.18 21.91
CA ALA A 84 -11.24 -37.40 21.38
C ALA A 84 -12.61 -37.14 20.74
N PRO A 85 -12.93 -37.74 19.56
CA PRO A 85 -14.24 -37.61 18.94
C PRO A 85 -15.30 -38.38 19.76
N SER A 86 -15.80 -37.77 20.83
CA SER A 86 -16.92 -38.34 21.58
C SER A 86 -18.23 -38.13 20.78
N PRO A 87 -18.97 -39.20 20.46
CA PRO A 87 -20.25 -39.12 19.74
C PRO A 87 -21.35 -38.37 20.51
N GLU A 88 -21.15 -38.07 21.79
CA GLU A 88 -22.12 -37.39 22.64
C GLU A 88 -21.94 -35.86 22.68
N THR A 89 -20.79 -35.33 22.24
CA THR A 89 -20.52 -33.89 22.30
C THR A 89 -20.81 -33.20 20.97
N LYS A 90 -22.04 -32.66 20.83
CA LYS A 90 -22.37 -31.58 19.87
C LYS A 90 -21.38 -30.39 19.91
N ARG A 91 -20.56 -30.32 20.98
CA ARG A 91 -19.48 -29.37 21.22
C ARG A 91 -18.36 -29.44 20.19
N SER A 92 -17.88 -30.63 19.78
CA SER A 92 -16.73 -30.75 18.87
C SER A 92 -17.07 -30.25 17.45
N SER A 93 -18.24 -30.63 16.91
CA SER A 93 -18.72 -30.13 15.62
C SER A 93 -19.00 -28.63 15.64
N HIS A 94 -19.54 -28.09 16.73
CA HIS A 94 -19.80 -26.66 16.87
C HIS A 94 -18.49 -25.86 17.00
N SER A 95 -17.53 -26.36 17.79
CA SER A 95 -16.19 -25.78 17.91
C SER A 95 -15.44 -25.77 16.58
N LEU A 96 -15.52 -26.85 15.78
CA LEU A 96 -14.93 -26.90 14.43
C LEU A 96 -15.61 -25.90 13.47
N SER A 97 -16.91 -25.67 13.63
CA SER A 97 -17.63 -24.66 12.83
C SER A 97 -17.30 -23.21 13.22
N ALA A 98 -16.81 -22.99 14.44
CA ALA A 98 -16.40 -21.69 14.96
C ALA A 98 -14.96 -21.29 14.60
N VAL A 99 -14.22 -22.18 13.94
CA VAL A 99 -12.86 -21.94 13.46
C VAL A 99 -12.87 -20.87 12.36
N ASN A 100 -12.09 -19.81 12.56
CA ASN A 100 -11.95 -18.67 11.65
C ASN A 100 -10.89 -18.88 10.56
N LEU A 101 -10.25 -20.05 10.50
CA LEU A 101 -9.21 -20.36 9.50
C LEU A 101 -9.62 -20.00 8.06
N PRO A 102 -10.83 -20.35 7.56
CA PRO A 102 -11.21 -19.99 6.20
C PRO A 102 -11.23 -18.48 5.94
N PHE A 103 -11.49 -17.67 6.98
CA PHE A 103 -11.45 -16.21 6.86
C PHE A 103 -10.01 -15.71 6.74
N TYR A 104 -9.10 -16.20 7.58
CA TYR A 104 -7.69 -15.79 7.50
C TYR A 104 -7.02 -16.23 6.19
N GLU A 105 -7.34 -17.42 5.68
CA GLU A 105 -6.90 -17.86 4.35
C GLU A 105 -7.41 -16.93 3.26
N ALA A 106 -8.68 -16.50 3.33
CA ALA A 106 -9.25 -15.57 2.36
C ALA A 106 -8.61 -14.17 2.44
N VAL A 107 -8.32 -13.66 3.64
CA VAL A 107 -7.58 -12.40 3.83
C VAL A 107 -6.19 -12.49 3.24
N TRP A 108 -5.47 -13.60 3.47
CA TRP A 108 -4.15 -13.81 2.91
C TRP A 108 -4.17 -13.98 1.39
N ALA A 109 -5.16 -14.70 0.85
CA ALA A 109 -5.36 -14.84 -0.59
C ALA A 109 -5.66 -13.47 -1.24
N ALA A 110 -6.50 -12.65 -0.62
CA ALA A 110 -6.77 -11.28 -1.07
C ALA A 110 -5.48 -10.44 -1.06
N ALA A 111 -4.70 -10.50 0.02
CA ALA A 111 -3.43 -9.79 0.13
C ALA A 111 -2.47 -10.18 -1.00
N LYS A 112 -2.25 -11.49 -1.21
CA LYS A 112 -1.40 -12.01 -2.30
C LYS A 112 -1.90 -11.66 -3.69
N SER A 113 -3.14 -11.23 -3.83
CA SER A 113 -3.73 -10.88 -5.11
C SER A 113 -3.62 -9.39 -5.43
N THR A 114 -2.87 -8.64 -4.64
CA THR A 114 -2.70 -7.18 -4.76
C THR A 114 -1.22 -6.81 -4.78
N THR A 115 -0.93 -5.53 -4.98
CA THR A 115 0.43 -4.95 -4.93
C THR A 115 0.52 -3.88 -3.85
N GLY A 116 1.74 -3.57 -3.39
CA GLY A 116 1.96 -2.49 -2.43
C GLY A 116 1.23 -2.71 -1.09
N ILE A 117 1.28 -3.95 -0.55
CA ILE A 117 0.68 -4.26 0.75
C ILE A 117 1.43 -3.46 1.83
N THR A 118 0.70 -2.71 2.65
CA THR A 118 1.28 -1.91 3.75
C THR A 118 0.81 -2.38 5.13
N ALA A 119 -0.31 -3.08 5.22
CA ALA A 119 -0.78 -3.66 6.48
C ALA A 119 -1.81 -4.77 6.27
N LEU A 120 -1.84 -5.73 7.20
CA LEU A 120 -2.94 -6.69 7.34
C LEU A 120 -3.59 -6.51 8.71
N HIS A 121 -4.92 -6.53 8.75
CA HIS A 121 -5.73 -6.36 9.95
C HIS A 121 -5.33 -5.11 10.76
N LYS A 122 -5.49 -3.94 10.13
CA LYS A 122 -5.13 -2.63 10.70
C LYS A 122 -6.35 -1.85 11.12
N THR A 123 -6.28 -1.25 12.31
CA THR A 123 -7.29 -0.32 12.82
C THR A 123 -6.97 1.11 12.39
N PHE A 124 -7.93 1.78 11.78
CA PHE A 124 -7.88 3.21 11.47
C PHE A 124 -8.84 3.96 12.40
N TRP A 125 -8.40 5.11 12.88
CA TRP A 125 -9.15 5.97 13.80
C TRP A 125 -9.55 7.24 13.07
N TYR A 126 -10.80 7.67 13.22
CA TYR A 126 -11.30 8.89 12.60
C TYR A 126 -12.23 9.63 13.56
N GLN A 127 -12.53 10.89 13.25
CA GLN A 127 -13.40 11.74 14.06
C GLN A 127 -14.72 11.96 13.34
N GLU A 128 -15.81 11.65 14.02
CA GLU A 128 -17.15 11.90 13.50
C GLU A 128 -17.63 13.27 13.99
N LYS A 129 -18.20 14.06 13.08
CA LYS A 129 -18.86 15.33 13.42
C LYS A 129 -20.35 15.03 13.68
N GLU A 130 -20.74 14.89 14.94
CA GLU A 130 -22.15 14.89 15.29
C GLU A 130 -22.67 16.34 15.37
N LEU A 131 -23.76 16.61 14.65
CA LEU A 131 -24.66 17.72 14.96
C LEU A 131 -25.42 17.32 16.22
N SER A 132 -25.18 17.97 17.36
CA SER A 132 -25.97 17.66 18.55
C SER A 132 -27.44 18.02 18.28
N SER A 133 -28.34 17.06 18.49
CA SER A 133 -29.78 17.28 18.44
C SER A 133 -30.17 18.51 19.27
N LYS A 134 -30.92 19.43 18.64
CA LYS A 134 -31.38 20.70 19.20
C LYS A 134 -32.40 20.46 20.33
N ASP A 135 -31.98 20.04 21.51
CA ASP A 135 -32.89 19.96 22.67
C ASP A 135 -32.25 20.32 24.01
N GLN A 136 -31.12 21.04 24.02
CA GLN A 136 -30.62 21.68 25.24
C GLN A 136 -30.45 23.19 25.07
N PRO A 137 -31.08 24.02 25.94
CA PRO A 137 -30.90 25.45 25.95
C PRO A 137 -29.54 25.78 26.58
N GLY A 138 -28.51 25.78 25.74
CA GLY A 138 -27.14 26.12 26.11
C GLY A 138 -26.19 25.82 24.97
N GLY A 139 -25.75 26.87 24.25
CA GLY A 139 -24.83 26.89 23.10
C GLY A 139 -24.25 25.54 22.64
N ALA A 140 -24.62 25.13 21.41
CA ALA A 140 -24.17 23.89 20.78
C ALA A 140 -22.63 23.78 20.78
N LYS A 141 -22.09 22.94 21.66
CA LYS A 141 -20.69 22.48 21.58
C LYS A 141 -20.64 21.23 20.73
N LEU A 142 -20.03 21.30 19.56
CA LEU A 142 -19.67 20.13 18.76
C LEU A 142 -18.81 19.17 19.61
N LYS A 143 -19.37 18.02 20.01
CA LYS A 143 -18.58 16.94 20.61
C LYS A 143 -18.01 16.09 19.48
N ARG A 144 -16.68 16.01 19.41
CA ARG A 144 -15.97 15.12 18.47
C ARG A 144 -15.88 13.73 19.06
N LYS A 145 -16.59 12.76 18.50
CA LYS A 145 -16.48 11.35 18.87
C LYS A 145 -15.35 10.70 18.10
N LYS A 146 -14.45 10.01 18.80
CA LYS A 146 -13.41 9.18 18.17
C LYS A 146 -14.02 7.82 17.82
N SER A 147 -14.02 7.48 16.54
CA SER A 147 -14.51 6.22 16.00
C SER A 147 -13.36 5.45 15.34
N SER A 148 -13.55 4.15 15.10
CA SER A 148 -12.53 3.32 14.44
C SER A 148 -13.14 2.28 13.51
N VAL A 149 -12.35 1.86 12.52
CA VAL A 149 -12.65 0.77 11.60
C VAL A 149 -11.46 -0.18 11.49
N VAL A 150 -11.74 -1.45 11.25
CA VAL A 150 -10.71 -2.47 10.99
C VAL A 150 -10.74 -2.87 9.52
N VAL A 151 -9.61 -2.65 8.85
CA VAL A 151 -9.37 -3.01 7.45
C VAL A 151 -8.55 -4.29 7.41
N ASP A 152 -9.00 -5.27 6.61
CA ASP A 152 -8.39 -6.61 6.60
C ASP A 152 -7.09 -6.63 5.78
N VAL A 153 -7.06 -5.94 4.64
CA VAL A 153 -5.86 -5.73 3.81
C VAL A 153 -5.77 -4.26 3.40
N VAL A 154 -4.63 -3.63 3.65
CA VAL A 154 -4.28 -2.30 3.13
C VAL A 154 -3.26 -2.48 2.00
N ALA A 155 -3.68 -2.20 0.77
CA ALA A 155 -2.93 -2.43 -0.46
C ALA A 155 -2.78 -1.13 -1.28
N GLN A 156 -2.16 -1.23 -2.47
CA GLN A 156 -1.83 -0.10 -3.34
C GLN A 156 -1.18 1.05 -2.58
N ASN A 157 -0.23 0.69 -1.71
CA ASN A 157 0.55 1.62 -0.90
C ASN A 157 -0.32 2.52 -0.01
N GLY A 158 -1.46 2.00 0.44
CA GLY A 158 -2.39 2.69 1.33
C GLY A 158 -3.67 3.18 0.66
N LEU A 159 -3.70 3.27 -0.68
CA LEU A 159 -4.88 3.77 -1.42
C LEU A 159 -5.98 2.74 -1.65
N GLN A 160 -5.77 1.49 -1.25
CA GLN A 160 -6.78 0.46 -1.37
C GLN A 160 -7.04 -0.18 0.00
N TRP A 161 -8.28 -0.10 0.47
CA TRP A 161 -8.74 -0.73 1.71
C TRP A 161 -9.67 -1.87 1.40
N ILE A 162 -9.27 -3.09 1.75
CA ILE A 162 -10.04 -4.29 1.42
C ILE A 162 -10.65 -4.88 2.69
N LYS A 163 -11.95 -5.12 2.63
CA LYS A 163 -12.72 -5.91 3.58
C LYS A 163 -13.04 -7.27 2.97
N VAL A 164 -12.69 -8.35 3.66
CA VAL A 164 -12.99 -9.71 3.22
C VAL A 164 -14.18 -10.24 4.01
N ASN A 165 -15.14 -10.87 3.33
CA ASN A 165 -16.28 -11.47 4.00
C ASN A 165 -16.69 -12.80 3.35
N LEU A 166 -16.93 -13.82 4.17
CA LEU A 166 -17.29 -15.16 3.72
C LEU A 166 -18.81 -15.38 3.57
N LEU A 167 -19.58 -14.30 3.38
CA LEU A 167 -21.02 -14.34 3.20
C LEU A 167 -21.40 -15.33 2.09
N THR A 168 -22.40 -16.16 2.37
CA THR A 168 -22.97 -17.10 1.40
C THR A 168 -24.35 -16.60 0.95
N PRO A 169 -24.85 -16.99 -0.23
CA PRO A 169 -26.17 -16.56 -0.71
C PRO A 169 -27.28 -16.90 0.28
N LYS A 170 -27.26 -18.10 0.85
CA LYS A 170 -28.22 -18.53 1.87
C LYS A 170 -28.19 -17.64 3.10
N ARG A 171 -27.00 -17.24 3.56
CA ARG A 171 -26.85 -16.36 4.73
C ARG A 171 -27.32 -14.94 4.42
N LEU A 172 -27.03 -14.42 3.23
CA LEU A 172 -27.52 -13.12 2.78
C LEU A 172 -29.05 -13.07 2.80
N LEU A 173 -29.72 -14.07 2.22
CA LEU A 173 -31.19 -14.15 2.23
C LEU A 173 -31.75 -14.16 3.65
N PHE A 174 -31.11 -14.90 4.56
CA PHE A 174 -31.52 -14.93 5.97
C PHE A 174 -31.35 -13.56 6.64
N ASP A 175 -30.24 -12.87 6.39
CA ASP A 175 -29.98 -11.55 6.95
C ASP A 175 -30.95 -10.48 6.38
N ILE A 176 -31.28 -10.54 5.09
CA ILE A 176 -32.30 -9.68 4.45
C ILE A 176 -33.68 -9.94 5.07
N ALA A 177 -34.09 -11.21 5.17
CA ALA A 177 -35.36 -11.57 5.79
C ALA A 177 -35.42 -11.07 7.24
N LYS A 178 -34.35 -11.26 8.01
CA LYS A 178 -34.27 -10.76 9.39
C LYS A 178 -34.44 -9.23 9.46
N ALA A 179 -33.75 -8.49 8.59
CA ALA A 179 -33.84 -7.03 8.57
C ALA A 179 -35.25 -6.54 8.19
N GLY A 180 -35.88 -7.13 7.17
CA GLY A 180 -37.25 -6.79 6.77
C GLY A 180 -38.29 -7.13 7.84
N TRP A 181 -38.08 -8.20 8.61
CA TRP A 181 -38.94 -8.55 9.75
C TRP A 181 -38.77 -7.61 10.95
N GLU A 182 -37.57 -7.12 11.22
CA GLU A 182 -37.31 -6.13 12.26
C GLU A 182 -37.90 -4.76 11.90
N GLU A 183 -37.90 -4.41 10.61
CA GLU A 183 -38.47 -3.17 10.07
C GLU A 183 -40.01 -3.14 10.10
N GLY A 184 -40.66 -4.27 9.76
CA GLY A 184 -42.13 -4.39 9.85
C GLY A 184 -42.71 -4.24 11.27
N ARG A 185 -41.88 -4.36 12.32
CA ARG A 185 -42.30 -4.10 13.71
C ARG A 185 -42.30 -2.62 14.09
N LEU A 186 -41.62 -1.76 13.32
CA LEU A 186 -41.53 -0.33 13.58
C LEU A 186 -42.60 0.48 12.82
N ILE A 187 -43.23 -0.12 11.81
CA ILE A 187 -44.22 0.52 10.93
C ILE A 187 -45.68 0.11 11.31
N SER A 188 -45.84 -0.74 12.32
CA SER A 188 -47.15 -1.20 12.81
C SER A 188 -47.77 -0.21 13.79
N ASP A 189 -48.47 0.81 13.28
CA ASP A 189 -49.69 1.31 13.95
C ASP A 189 -50.73 1.99 13.03
N ASP A 190 -50.62 1.94 11.70
CA ASP A 190 -51.72 2.37 10.83
C ASP A 190 -51.88 1.41 9.63
N GLU A 191 -53.09 0.91 9.49
CA GLU A 191 -53.54 0.01 8.42
C GLU A 191 -53.54 0.73 7.05
N ASP A 192 -53.38 -0.09 6.00
CA ASP A 192 -53.64 0.20 4.59
C ASP A 192 -52.59 1.00 3.78
N ASP A 193 -51.56 0.30 3.27
CA ASP A 193 -51.26 0.42 1.83
C ASP A 193 -50.49 -0.81 1.27
N TYR A 194 -51.03 -1.41 0.19
CA TYR A 194 -50.41 -2.48 -0.58
C TYR A 194 -49.33 -1.89 -1.50
N GLN A 195 -48.18 -1.47 -0.98
CA GLN A 195 -47.06 -0.99 -1.80
C GLN A 195 -45.89 -1.99 -1.85
N SER A 196 -45.79 -2.65 -3.01
CA SER A 196 -44.60 -3.23 -3.65
C SER A 196 -43.49 -3.84 -2.74
N SER A 197 -43.40 -5.17 -2.77
CA SER A 197 -42.35 -5.99 -2.14
C SER A 197 -40.90 -5.63 -2.51
N TYR A 198 -40.71 -4.82 -3.56
CA TYR A 198 -39.39 -4.33 -3.96
C TYR A 198 -38.88 -3.17 -3.08
N SER A 199 -39.77 -2.33 -2.55
CA SER A 199 -39.36 -1.17 -1.71
C SER A 199 -38.89 -1.61 -0.32
N THR A 200 -39.55 -2.62 0.26
CA THR A 200 -39.21 -3.23 1.56
C THR A 200 -37.87 -3.94 1.55
N ASN A 201 -37.48 -4.54 0.42
CA ASN A 201 -36.18 -5.22 0.31
C ASN A 201 -35.01 -4.24 0.24
N SER A 202 -35.18 -3.08 -0.43
CA SER A 202 -34.13 -2.06 -0.50
C SER A 202 -33.80 -1.47 0.88
N LEU A 203 -34.84 -1.17 1.67
CA LEU A 203 -34.68 -0.67 3.04
C LEU A 203 -34.04 -1.73 3.94
N ALA A 204 -34.51 -2.98 3.88
CA ALA A 204 -33.92 -4.09 4.62
C ALA A 204 -32.43 -4.30 4.28
N ILE A 205 -32.06 -4.18 2.99
CA ILE A 205 -30.66 -4.29 2.52
C ILE A 205 -29.80 -3.14 3.07
N SER A 206 -30.32 -1.92 3.12
CA SER A 206 -29.61 -0.75 3.69
C SER A 206 -29.31 -0.93 5.19
N GLN A 207 -30.18 -1.67 5.91
CA GLN A 207 -30.05 -1.91 7.34
C GLN A 207 -29.08 -3.05 7.70
N LEU A 208 -28.62 -3.82 6.72
CA LEU A 208 -27.69 -4.92 6.95
C LEU A 208 -26.41 -4.42 7.63
N ALA A 209 -25.88 -5.23 8.56
CA ALA A 209 -24.65 -4.90 9.27
C ALA A 209 -23.47 -4.63 8.33
N LEU A 210 -23.40 -5.34 7.20
CA LEU A 210 -22.34 -5.14 6.20
C LEU A 210 -22.48 -3.81 5.46
N THR A 211 -23.70 -3.37 5.16
CA THR A 211 -23.95 -2.06 4.55
C THR A 211 -23.55 -0.93 5.50
N LYS A 212 -23.82 -1.09 6.81
CA LYS A 212 -23.35 -0.15 7.85
C LYS A 212 -21.82 -0.14 7.95
N ILE A 213 -21.17 -1.30 7.91
CA ILE A 213 -19.69 -1.40 7.90
C ILE A 213 -19.12 -0.72 6.65
N ALA A 214 -19.73 -0.91 5.48
CA ALA A 214 -19.32 -0.28 4.23
C ALA A 214 -19.39 1.25 4.32
N SER A 215 -20.53 1.80 4.75
CA SER A 215 -20.69 3.24 4.98
C SER A 215 -19.65 3.79 5.97
N THR A 216 -19.42 3.08 7.08
CA THR A 216 -18.41 3.46 8.09
C THR A 216 -16.99 3.44 7.51
N LEU A 217 -16.65 2.45 6.69
CA LEU A 217 -15.33 2.35 6.04
C LEU A 217 -15.12 3.46 5.03
N VAL A 218 -16.12 3.78 4.20
CA VAL A 218 -16.05 4.88 3.23
C VAL A 218 -15.87 6.21 3.95
N LEU A 219 -16.61 6.44 5.03
CA LEU A 219 -16.44 7.61 5.88
C LEU A 219 -15.02 7.67 6.47
N ALA A 220 -14.52 6.58 7.03
CA ALA A 220 -13.16 6.53 7.59
C ALA A 220 -12.09 6.76 6.52
N ALA A 221 -12.26 6.19 5.32
CA ALA A 221 -11.34 6.38 4.20
C ALA A 221 -11.30 7.85 3.74
N SER A 222 -12.43 8.56 3.77
CA SER A 222 -12.48 10.01 3.51
C SER A 222 -11.72 10.87 4.55
N HIS A 223 -11.31 10.28 5.68
CA HIS A 223 -10.48 10.96 6.69
C HIS A 223 -9.00 10.54 6.62
N GLU A 224 -8.64 9.52 5.85
CA GLU A 224 -7.27 9.08 5.66
C GLU A 224 -6.68 9.69 4.38
N ARG A 225 -5.38 10.02 4.39
CA ARG A 225 -4.67 10.58 3.23
C ARG A 225 -3.43 9.78 2.91
N VAL A 226 -3.27 9.46 1.63
CA VAL A 226 -2.08 8.84 1.06
C VAL A 226 -1.75 9.62 -0.20
N GLN A 227 -0.62 10.33 -0.22
CA GLN A 227 -0.23 11.20 -1.34
C GLN A 227 -1.36 12.14 -1.79
N TYR A 228 -1.99 12.83 -0.84
CA TYR A 228 -3.14 13.74 -1.03
C TYR A 228 -4.46 13.10 -1.47
N LEU A 229 -4.49 11.79 -1.70
CA LEU A 229 -5.68 11.05 -2.10
C LEU A 229 -6.28 10.29 -0.93
N HIS A 230 -7.57 9.95 -1.07
CA HIS A 230 -8.27 9.09 -0.14
C HIS A 230 -8.26 7.64 -0.61
N PRO A 231 -8.12 6.66 0.31
CA PRO A 231 -8.23 5.27 -0.05
C PRO A 231 -9.60 4.92 -0.63
N SER A 232 -9.62 4.07 -1.65
CA SER A 232 -10.84 3.45 -2.18
C SER A 232 -11.14 2.17 -1.41
N VAL A 233 -12.42 1.95 -1.09
CA VAL A 233 -12.88 0.80 -0.29
C VAL A 233 -13.32 -0.33 -1.20
N TYR A 234 -12.85 -1.55 -0.92
CA TYR A 234 -13.13 -2.77 -1.66
C TYR A 234 -13.70 -3.83 -0.73
N PHE A 235 -14.73 -4.54 -1.18
CA PHE A 235 -15.28 -5.71 -0.51
C PHE A 235 -15.06 -6.95 -1.36
N ILE A 236 -14.47 -7.99 -0.77
CA ILE A 236 -14.27 -9.28 -1.43
C ILE A 236 -15.15 -10.31 -0.75
N PHE A 237 -16.01 -10.95 -1.54
CA PHE A 237 -16.91 -12.01 -1.13
C PHE A 237 -16.58 -13.34 -1.82
N PRO A 238 -15.62 -14.14 -1.29
CA PRO A 238 -15.16 -15.36 -1.95
C PRO A 238 -16.24 -16.41 -2.18
N ARG A 239 -17.33 -16.36 -1.40
CA ARG A 239 -18.42 -17.36 -1.39
C ARG A 239 -19.73 -16.83 -1.98
N LEU A 240 -19.78 -15.57 -2.42
CA LEU A 240 -20.90 -15.08 -3.20
C LEU A 240 -20.64 -15.35 -4.69
N PRO A 241 -21.65 -15.83 -5.44
CA PRO A 241 -21.57 -15.92 -6.87
C PRO A 241 -21.57 -14.50 -7.49
N PRO A 242 -21.05 -14.33 -8.71
CA PRO A 242 -21.23 -13.11 -9.47
C PRO A 242 -22.73 -12.74 -9.59
N PRO A 243 -23.09 -11.45 -9.57
CA PRO A 243 -24.48 -11.03 -9.73
C PRO A 243 -25.00 -11.46 -11.10
N THR A 244 -26.11 -12.20 -11.10
CA THR A 244 -26.84 -12.59 -12.31
C THR A 244 -28.32 -12.28 -12.14
N ASP A 245 -29.09 -12.26 -13.23
CA ASP A 245 -30.54 -12.05 -13.16
C ASP A 245 -31.27 -13.19 -12.42
N LYS A 246 -30.60 -14.33 -12.19
CA LYS A 246 -31.10 -15.46 -11.40
C LYS A 246 -30.90 -15.29 -9.89
N THR A 247 -30.18 -14.26 -9.45
CA THR A 247 -29.89 -13.97 -8.04
C THR A 247 -30.18 -12.50 -7.73
N PRO A 248 -31.46 -12.08 -7.79
CA PRO A 248 -31.85 -10.67 -7.69
C PRO A 248 -31.48 -10.05 -6.33
N GLU A 249 -31.50 -10.82 -5.24
CA GLU A 249 -31.14 -10.34 -3.90
C GLU A 249 -29.64 -10.11 -3.76
N VAL A 250 -28.81 -10.96 -4.38
CA VAL A 250 -27.35 -10.77 -4.45
C VAL A 250 -27.03 -9.53 -5.26
N LYS A 251 -27.72 -9.33 -6.39
CA LYS A 251 -27.55 -8.15 -7.23
C LYS A 251 -27.93 -6.87 -6.48
N ALA A 252 -29.11 -6.83 -5.85
CA ALA A 252 -29.56 -5.69 -5.06
C ALA A 252 -28.60 -5.34 -3.90
N PHE A 253 -28.07 -6.35 -3.22
CA PHE A 253 -27.07 -6.14 -2.17
C PHE A 253 -25.76 -5.54 -2.69
N ILE A 254 -25.28 -6.02 -3.85
CA ILE A 254 -24.07 -5.48 -4.48
C ILE A 254 -24.30 -4.06 -4.99
N ASP A 255 -25.47 -3.80 -5.57
CA ASP A 255 -25.86 -2.47 -6.06
C ASP A 255 -25.92 -1.46 -4.90
N GLU A 256 -26.47 -1.86 -3.75
CA GLU A 256 -26.46 -1.03 -2.53
C GLU A 256 -25.02 -0.68 -2.09
N LEU A 257 -24.13 -1.67 -1.97
CA LEU A 257 -22.73 -1.42 -1.60
C LEU A 257 -22.03 -0.51 -2.61
N THR A 258 -22.30 -0.71 -3.90
CA THR A 258 -21.73 0.11 -4.97
C THR A 258 -22.26 1.55 -4.92
N SER A 259 -23.53 1.74 -4.56
CA SER A 259 -24.13 3.07 -4.37
C SER A 259 -23.47 3.87 -3.24
N LEU A 260 -22.90 3.20 -2.24
CA LEU A 260 -22.10 3.80 -1.17
C LEU A 260 -20.67 4.16 -1.60
N GLY A 261 -20.26 3.84 -2.83
CA GLY A 261 -18.91 4.04 -3.34
C GLY A 261 -17.93 2.91 -3.03
N VAL A 262 -18.43 1.70 -2.71
CA VAL A 262 -17.58 0.51 -2.48
C VAL A 262 -17.43 -0.28 -3.77
N HIS A 263 -16.19 -0.69 -4.06
CA HIS A 263 -15.92 -1.65 -5.13
C HIS A 263 -16.14 -3.07 -4.63
N VAL A 264 -16.94 -3.87 -5.34
CA VAL A 264 -17.28 -5.23 -4.90
C VAL A 264 -16.71 -6.28 -5.84
N GLN A 265 -16.05 -7.29 -5.28
CA GLN A 265 -15.68 -8.53 -5.96
C GLN A 265 -16.44 -9.72 -5.36
N CYS A 266 -17.04 -10.53 -6.23
CA CYS A 266 -17.61 -11.83 -5.89
C CYS A 266 -16.76 -12.98 -6.41
N GLY A 267 -16.77 -14.10 -5.71
CA GLY A 267 -15.96 -15.27 -6.00
C GLY A 267 -14.52 -15.16 -5.46
N PRO A 268 -13.81 -16.30 -5.40
CA PRO A 268 -12.44 -16.33 -4.92
C PRO A 268 -11.51 -15.60 -5.91
N PRO A 269 -10.35 -15.10 -5.44
CA PRO A 269 -9.28 -14.67 -6.34
C PRO A 269 -8.96 -15.80 -7.33
N SER A 270 -8.99 -15.48 -8.62
CA SER A 270 -8.78 -16.43 -9.71
C SER A 270 -7.57 -16.01 -10.55
N PRO A 271 -6.78 -16.95 -11.10
CA PRO A 271 -5.75 -16.62 -12.08
C PRO A 271 -6.26 -15.82 -13.28
N ASP A 272 -7.55 -16.01 -13.61
CA ASP A 272 -8.26 -15.33 -14.71
C ASP A 272 -8.85 -13.98 -14.31
N SER A 273 -8.71 -13.56 -13.03
CA SER A 273 -9.14 -12.24 -12.58
C SER A 273 -8.07 -11.21 -12.90
N GLU A 274 -8.42 -10.19 -13.69
CA GLU A 274 -7.55 -9.05 -13.98
C GLU A 274 -7.25 -8.21 -12.72
N VAL A 275 -8.15 -8.21 -11.73
CA VAL A 275 -8.07 -7.30 -10.57
C VAL A 275 -7.43 -7.97 -9.36
N PHE A 276 -7.69 -9.27 -9.15
CA PHE A 276 -7.19 -10.03 -7.99
C PHE A 276 -6.56 -11.35 -8.43
N LYS A 277 -5.47 -11.23 -9.17
CA LYS A 277 -4.64 -12.36 -9.61
C LYS A 277 -3.65 -12.78 -8.51
N PRO A 278 -3.66 -14.04 -8.06
CA PRO A 278 -2.71 -14.53 -7.06
C PRO A 278 -1.25 -14.38 -7.49
N ARG A 279 -0.42 -13.81 -6.62
CA ARG A 279 1.02 -13.58 -6.84
C ARG A 279 1.90 -14.46 -5.96
N ARG A 280 3.16 -14.62 -6.38
CA ARG A 280 4.18 -15.28 -5.56
C ARG A 280 4.71 -14.34 -4.48
N ILE A 281 5.17 -14.89 -3.35
CA ILE A 281 5.79 -14.12 -2.27
C ILE A 281 6.95 -13.26 -2.78
N SER A 282 7.79 -13.80 -3.67
CA SER A 282 8.93 -13.07 -4.24
C SER A 282 8.51 -11.81 -5.00
N GLU A 283 7.40 -11.89 -5.76
CA GLU A 283 6.86 -10.77 -6.52
C GLU A 283 6.30 -9.69 -5.58
N LEU A 284 5.59 -10.09 -4.52
CA LEU A 284 5.07 -9.17 -3.51
C LEU A 284 6.20 -8.43 -2.79
N VAL A 285 7.27 -9.15 -2.43
CA VAL A 285 8.42 -8.56 -1.75
C VAL A 285 9.15 -7.61 -2.67
N GLU A 286 9.32 -7.93 -3.96
CA GLU A 286 9.91 -7.01 -4.94
C GLU A 286 9.12 -5.70 -5.06
N ASP A 287 7.79 -5.79 -5.10
CA ASP A 287 6.89 -4.63 -5.14
C ASP A 287 7.01 -3.75 -3.88
N ILE A 288 7.28 -4.33 -2.71
CA ILE A 288 7.40 -3.62 -1.43
C ILE A 288 8.81 -3.03 -1.22
N SER A 289 9.84 -3.76 -1.65
CA SER A 289 11.25 -3.40 -1.42
C SER A 289 11.72 -2.27 -2.34
N THR A 290 11.05 -2.06 -3.48
CA THR A 290 11.43 -1.02 -4.44
C THR A 290 10.65 0.29 -4.19
N PRO A 291 11.32 1.42 -3.82
CA PRO A 291 10.64 2.68 -3.53
C PRO A 291 9.72 3.18 -4.65
N PHE A 292 10.11 2.94 -5.91
CA PHE A 292 9.31 3.29 -7.08
C PHE A 292 7.97 2.54 -7.13
N ARG A 293 7.98 1.23 -6.84
CA ARG A 293 6.75 0.41 -6.83
C ARG A 293 5.91 0.60 -5.57
N ARG A 294 6.49 1.19 -4.52
CA ARG A 294 5.76 1.69 -3.35
C ARG A 294 4.95 2.96 -3.60
N ARG A 295 4.98 3.52 -4.81
CA ARG A 295 4.16 4.67 -5.12
C ARG A 295 2.71 4.25 -5.31
N SER A 296 1.79 4.99 -4.70
CA SER A 296 0.35 4.69 -4.79
C SER A 296 -0.25 5.16 -6.12
N ILE A 297 0.34 6.21 -6.71
CA ILE A 297 -0.08 6.81 -7.99
C ILE A 297 0.98 6.51 -9.06
N PRO A 298 0.63 5.99 -10.24
CA PRO A 298 1.60 5.81 -11.32
C PRO A 298 2.31 7.13 -11.71
N VAL A 299 3.59 7.06 -12.02
CA VAL A 299 4.34 8.22 -12.55
C VAL A 299 3.88 8.53 -13.98
N THR A 300 3.52 9.78 -14.25
CA THR A 300 3.01 10.25 -15.56
C THR A 300 4.03 10.10 -16.68
N SER A 301 3.58 10.15 -17.94
CA SER A 301 4.44 10.39 -19.10
C SER A 301 3.78 11.47 -19.96
N PRO A 302 4.42 12.63 -20.19
CA PRO A 302 5.76 13.02 -19.75
C PRO A 302 5.93 13.14 -18.22
N VAL A 303 7.18 13.14 -17.75
CA VAL A 303 7.55 13.53 -16.38
C VAL A 303 8.16 14.92 -16.35
N ASN A 304 7.79 15.71 -15.36
CA ASN A 304 8.35 17.04 -15.16
C ASN A 304 9.59 16.98 -14.26
N LEU A 305 10.72 17.52 -14.71
CA LEU A 305 12.00 17.45 -14.02
C LEU A 305 12.30 18.78 -13.31
N ASP A 306 12.63 18.68 -12.03
CA ASP A 306 13.23 19.78 -11.28
C ASP A 306 14.74 19.92 -11.60
N VAL A 307 15.29 21.10 -11.33
CA VAL A 307 16.72 21.42 -11.55
C VAL A 307 17.65 20.42 -10.85
N SER A 308 17.25 19.91 -9.68
CA SER A 308 18.03 18.95 -8.92
C SER A 308 18.24 17.62 -9.65
N ILE A 309 17.25 17.16 -10.42
CA ILE A 309 17.35 15.94 -11.22
C ILE A 309 18.19 16.19 -12.48
N LEU A 310 18.02 17.34 -13.14
CA LEU A 310 18.84 17.72 -14.29
C LEU A 310 20.34 17.80 -13.92
N LEU A 311 20.66 18.35 -12.75
CA LEU A 311 22.03 18.38 -12.22
C LEU A 311 22.56 16.97 -11.96
N SER A 312 21.73 16.08 -11.39
CA SER A 312 22.13 14.70 -11.13
C SER A 312 22.40 13.94 -12.44
N LEU A 313 21.58 14.14 -13.47
CA LEU A 313 21.80 13.55 -14.79
C LEU A 313 23.09 14.05 -15.45
N ALA A 314 23.47 15.30 -15.23
CA ALA A 314 24.70 15.86 -15.81
C ALA A 314 25.96 15.59 -14.97
N SER A 315 25.83 15.29 -13.68
CA SER A 315 26.95 15.19 -12.73
C SER A 315 27.91 14.04 -13.03
N ASP A 316 29.22 14.29 -12.91
CA ASP A 316 30.22 13.21 -12.97
C ASP A 316 30.09 12.23 -11.79
N ILE A 317 29.58 12.69 -10.63
CA ILE A 317 29.34 11.83 -9.45
C ILE A 317 28.40 10.69 -9.81
N CYS A 318 27.39 11.00 -10.61
CA CYS A 318 26.34 10.05 -10.99
C CYS A 318 26.68 9.18 -12.19
N ASN A 319 27.57 9.66 -13.06
CA ASN A 319 27.84 9.05 -14.35
C ASN A 319 29.18 8.29 -14.40
N CYS A 320 30.07 8.48 -13.42
CA CYS A 320 31.39 7.85 -13.38
C CYS A 320 31.53 6.94 -12.15
N LYS A 321 32.06 5.72 -12.33
CA LYS A 321 32.39 4.78 -11.23
C LYS A 321 33.60 5.23 -10.43
N SER A 322 34.48 6.02 -11.04
CA SER A 322 35.68 6.56 -10.41
C SER A 322 35.90 8.01 -10.82
N ILE A 323 35.77 8.93 -9.85
CA ILE A 323 36.10 10.33 -10.06
C ILE A 323 37.56 10.56 -9.68
N LYS A 324 38.34 11.06 -10.63
CA LYS A 324 39.69 11.55 -10.38
C LYS A 324 39.60 13.03 -10.04
N LEU A 325 39.79 13.36 -8.76
CA LEU A 325 39.92 14.73 -8.31
C LEU A 325 41.35 15.20 -8.56
N ASP A 326 41.51 16.49 -8.89
CA ASP A 326 42.84 17.07 -9.06
C ASP A 326 43.64 16.97 -7.75
N PRO A 327 44.93 16.61 -7.78
CA PRO A 327 45.76 16.40 -6.58
C PRO A 327 45.87 17.61 -5.64
N GLY A 328 45.51 18.81 -6.09
CA GLY A 328 45.51 20.05 -5.30
C GLY A 328 44.11 20.55 -4.91
N PHE A 329 43.05 19.81 -5.22
CA PHE A 329 41.68 20.18 -4.93
C PHE A 329 41.12 19.31 -3.80
N THR A 330 40.88 19.92 -2.64
CA THR A 330 40.14 19.29 -1.56
C THR A 330 38.66 19.60 -1.74
N PRO A 331 37.83 18.63 -2.18
CA PRO A 331 36.39 18.86 -2.31
C PRO A 331 35.78 19.14 -0.94
N HIS A 332 34.64 19.83 -0.94
CA HIS A 332 33.83 19.98 0.26
C HIS A 332 33.41 18.58 0.77
N GLU A 333 33.35 18.41 2.11
CA GLU A 333 33.03 17.14 2.78
C GLU A 333 31.77 16.45 2.20
N ALA A 334 30.73 17.24 1.95
CA ALA A 334 29.49 16.77 1.31
C ALA A 334 29.69 16.11 -0.07
N ILE A 335 30.60 16.63 -0.90
CA ILE A 335 30.92 16.04 -2.21
C ILE A 335 31.68 14.72 -2.00
N THR A 336 32.63 14.68 -1.07
CA THR A 336 33.34 13.44 -0.71
C THR A 336 32.38 12.35 -0.28
N HIS A 337 31.39 12.67 0.57
CA HIS A 337 30.36 11.72 0.97
C HIS A 337 29.48 11.26 -0.20
N GLN A 338 29.12 12.15 -1.13
CA GLN A 338 28.37 11.76 -2.32
C GLN A 338 29.16 10.76 -3.17
N ILE A 339 30.46 11.02 -3.42
CA ILE A 339 31.35 10.12 -4.17
C ILE A 339 31.45 8.76 -3.50
N GLU A 340 31.61 8.72 -2.17
CA GLU A 340 31.69 7.46 -1.45
C GLU A 340 30.36 6.68 -1.52
N SER A 341 29.22 7.37 -1.42
CA SER A 341 27.90 6.73 -1.51
C SER A 341 27.63 6.09 -2.88
N GLU A 342 28.16 6.65 -3.97
CA GLU A 342 27.98 6.10 -5.33
C GLU A 342 28.70 4.77 -5.54
N LYS A 343 29.75 4.49 -4.76
CA LYS A 343 30.49 3.22 -4.86
C LYS A 343 29.65 2.03 -4.43
N THR A 344 28.78 2.24 -3.43
CA THR A 344 27.90 1.20 -2.87
C THR A 344 26.50 1.26 -3.46
N GLU A 345 26.02 2.46 -3.79
CA GLU A 345 24.65 2.70 -4.22
C GLU A 345 24.60 3.70 -5.39
N PRO A 346 24.78 3.22 -6.64
CA PRO A 346 24.78 4.08 -7.81
C PRO A 346 23.44 4.81 -7.98
N PHE A 347 23.45 6.14 -7.87
CA PHE A 347 22.23 6.94 -7.70
C PHE A 347 21.29 6.83 -8.90
N LEU A 348 21.83 7.02 -10.11
CA LEU A 348 21.01 6.99 -11.32
C LEU A 348 20.39 5.62 -11.53
N VAL A 349 21.20 4.57 -11.42
CA VAL A 349 20.79 3.19 -11.64
C VAL A 349 19.71 2.76 -10.66
N LYS A 350 19.90 3.07 -9.38
CA LYS A 350 19.00 2.57 -8.34
C LYS A 350 17.75 3.42 -8.14
N HIS A 351 17.82 4.73 -8.34
CA HIS A 351 16.75 5.64 -7.95
C HIS A 351 16.12 6.42 -9.11
N VAL A 352 16.89 6.76 -10.15
CA VAL A 352 16.43 7.66 -11.21
C VAL A 352 15.88 6.89 -12.40
N TRP A 353 16.56 5.82 -12.84
CA TRP A 353 16.18 5.06 -14.04
C TRP A 353 14.77 4.49 -13.97
N ALA A 354 14.35 3.91 -12.84
CA ALA A 354 12.97 3.41 -12.69
C ALA A 354 11.90 4.48 -12.98
N VAL A 355 12.22 5.75 -12.70
CA VAL A 355 11.32 6.90 -12.88
C VAL A 355 11.37 7.45 -14.29
N LEU A 356 12.54 7.50 -14.93
CA LEU A 356 12.70 8.14 -16.24
C LEU A 356 12.59 7.17 -17.42
N GLU A 357 12.83 5.88 -17.19
CA GLU A 357 12.84 4.85 -18.22
C GLU A 357 11.53 4.84 -19.03
N GLY A 358 11.68 4.92 -20.36
CA GLY A 358 10.58 4.85 -21.32
C GLY A 358 9.64 6.05 -21.33
N ARG A 359 9.92 7.12 -20.56
CA ARG A 359 9.06 8.30 -20.43
C ARG A 359 9.65 9.52 -21.12
N ASP A 360 8.77 10.38 -21.62
CA ASP A 360 9.16 11.68 -22.14
C ASP A 360 9.54 12.61 -20.98
N LEU A 361 10.57 13.42 -21.18
CA LEU A 361 11.13 14.30 -20.15
C LEU A 361 10.80 15.75 -20.49
N VAL A 362 10.21 16.47 -19.54
CA VAL A 362 9.93 17.90 -19.69
C VAL A 362 10.45 18.70 -18.51
N CYS A 363 10.73 19.99 -18.70
CA CYS A 363 10.95 20.95 -17.61
C CYS A 363 10.49 22.34 -18.02
N SER A 364 10.29 23.25 -17.08
CA SER A 364 9.93 24.63 -17.42
C SER A 364 11.13 25.43 -17.94
N GLN A 365 10.87 26.50 -18.68
CA GLN A 365 11.93 27.38 -19.19
C GLN A 365 12.80 27.96 -18.07
N VAL A 366 12.20 28.36 -16.94
CA VAL A 366 12.93 28.89 -15.78
C VAL A 366 13.86 27.84 -15.17
N VAL A 367 13.43 26.57 -15.14
CA VAL A 367 14.28 25.46 -14.68
C VAL A 367 15.42 25.22 -15.65
N ALA A 368 15.16 25.22 -16.96
CA ALA A 368 16.16 25.08 -17.99
C ALA A 368 17.24 26.18 -17.91
N ASP A 369 16.83 27.43 -17.76
CA ASP A 369 17.74 28.58 -17.64
C ASP A 369 18.56 28.51 -16.37
N ARG A 370 17.93 28.13 -15.25
CA ARG A 370 18.64 27.94 -13.98
C ARG A 370 19.66 26.81 -14.06
N PHE A 371 19.29 25.69 -14.68
CA PHE A 371 20.19 24.57 -14.93
C PHE A 371 21.41 24.99 -15.77
N LYS A 372 21.17 25.65 -16.92
CA LYS A 372 22.23 26.19 -17.80
C LYS A 372 23.16 27.15 -17.06
N SER A 373 22.59 28.05 -16.23
CA SER A 373 23.37 28.99 -15.41
C SER A 373 24.30 28.27 -14.42
N ILE A 374 23.79 27.24 -13.71
CA ILE A 374 24.59 26.47 -12.75
C ILE A 374 25.72 25.73 -13.47
N VAL A 375 25.41 25.05 -14.58
CA VAL A 375 26.38 24.32 -15.41
C VAL A 375 27.47 25.27 -15.93
N GLY A 376 27.11 26.46 -16.43
CA GLY A 376 28.09 27.41 -16.96
C GLY A 376 29.15 27.86 -15.95
N ILE A 377 28.79 27.87 -14.67
CA ILE A 377 29.65 28.28 -13.55
C ILE A 377 30.42 27.08 -12.98
N LEU A 378 29.73 25.96 -12.74
CA LEU A 378 30.23 24.87 -11.91
C LEU A 378 30.60 23.60 -12.66
N ALA A 379 30.21 23.40 -13.92
CA ALA A 379 30.46 22.11 -14.58
C ALA A 379 31.87 21.99 -15.19
N GLY A 380 32.41 20.78 -15.12
CA GLY A 380 33.57 20.35 -15.90
C GLY A 380 33.21 20.09 -17.36
N GLU A 381 34.19 19.73 -18.19
CA GLU A 381 33.97 19.53 -19.63
C GLU A 381 32.91 18.45 -19.92
N LYS A 382 33.03 17.27 -19.30
CA LYS A 382 32.06 16.18 -19.48
C LYS A 382 30.67 16.49 -18.92
N GLU A 383 30.61 17.18 -17.78
CA GLU A 383 29.34 17.60 -17.17
C GLU A 383 28.62 18.62 -18.07
N ALA A 384 29.36 19.57 -18.64
CA ALA A 384 28.84 20.54 -19.59
C ALA A 384 28.36 19.86 -20.89
N GLU A 385 29.09 18.87 -21.39
CA GLU A 385 28.69 18.10 -22.57
C GLU A 385 27.41 17.29 -22.33
N ARG A 386 27.30 16.59 -21.19
CA ARG A 386 26.05 15.91 -20.80
C ARG A 386 24.90 16.90 -20.65
N ALA A 387 25.12 18.04 -19.99
CA ALA A 387 24.11 19.08 -19.87
C ALA A 387 23.63 19.60 -21.23
N ASP A 388 24.54 19.74 -22.21
CA ASP A 388 24.16 20.16 -23.57
C ASP A 388 23.32 19.08 -24.28
N LEU A 389 23.67 17.80 -24.14
CA LEU A 389 22.91 16.66 -24.67
C LEU A 389 21.51 16.54 -24.03
N LEU A 390 21.37 16.94 -22.76
CA LEU A 390 20.08 16.96 -22.07
C LEU A 390 19.15 18.04 -22.62
N MET A 391 19.67 19.18 -23.05
CA MET A 391 18.83 20.37 -23.35
C MET A 391 18.67 20.66 -24.83
N HIS A 392 19.55 20.15 -25.69
CA HIS A 392 19.56 20.49 -27.10
C HIS A 392 19.52 19.24 -27.98
N PRO A 393 18.56 19.14 -28.92
CA PRO A 393 18.51 18.01 -29.85
C PRO A 393 19.73 18.03 -30.77
N ARG A 394 20.22 16.84 -31.13
CA ARG A 394 21.18 16.67 -32.22
C ARG A 394 20.42 16.41 -33.50
N GLU A 395 20.92 16.98 -34.59
CA GLU A 395 20.34 16.81 -35.93
C GLU A 395 20.31 15.34 -36.37
N ASP A 396 21.27 14.54 -35.91
CA ASP A 396 21.39 13.11 -36.16
C ASP A 396 20.61 12.24 -35.16
N GLY A 397 19.91 12.83 -34.18
CA GLY A 397 19.18 12.11 -33.13
C GLY A 397 20.09 11.36 -32.13
N SER A 398 21.40 11.56 -32.16
CA SER A 398 22.38 10.77 -31.39
C SER A 398 22.53 11.17 -29.91
N ASN A 399 21.59 11.94 -29.35
CA ASN A 399 21.65 12.43 -27.97
C ASN A 399 21.94 11.31 -26.97
N VAL A 400 21.19 10.20 -27.07
CA VAL A 400 21.28 9.06 -26.14
C VAL A 400 22.60 8.31 -26.32
N ASP A 401 23.01 8.03 -27.55
CA ASP A 401 24.26 7.31 -27.83
C ASP A 401 25.49 8.09 -27.36
N ARG A 402 25.48 9.42 -27.54
CA ARG A 402 26.54 10.30 -27.03
C ARG A 402 26.49 10.38 -25.51
N PHE A 403 25.31 10.44 -24.91
CA PHE A 403 25.17 10.43 -23.46
C PHE A 403 25.72 9.13 -22.86
N GLN A 404 25.43 7.97 -23.46
CA GLN A 404 25.98 6.68 -23.03
C GLN A 404 27.51 6.64 -23.10
N LYS A 405 28.14 7.28 -24.10
CA LYS A 405 29.62 7.39 -24.17
C LYS A 405 30.21 8.21 -23.01
N LEU A 406 29.42 9.07 -22.38
CA LEU A 406 29.80 9.91 -21.23
C LEU A 406 29.32 9.34 -19.89
N CYS A 407 28.68 8.16 -19.89
CA CYS A 407 28.15 7.48 -18.72
C CYS A 407 28.76 6.07 -18.62
N GLU A 408 29.41 5.77 -17.50
CA GLU A 408 30.03 4.45 -17.23
C GLU A 408 29.00 3.42 -16.71
N HIS A 409 27.75 3.85 -16.51
CA HIS A 409 26.63 2.99 -16.17
C HIS A 409 25.82 2.65 -17.43
N PRO A 410 25.23 1.45 -17.51
CA PRO A 410 24.28 1.16 -18.56
C PRO A 410 23.05 2.07 -18.41
N LEU A 411 22.60 2.62 -19.54
CA LEU A 411 21.32 3.29 -19.63
C LEU A 411 20.14 2.30 -19.43
N PRO A 412 18.95 2.78 -19.05
CA PRO A 412 17.78 1.93 -18.83
C PRO A 412 17.39 1.11 -20.06
N GLU A 413 16.90 -0.12 -19.84
CA GLU A 413 16.59 -1.10 -20.89
C GLU A 413 15.49 -0.63 -21.83
N LYS A 414 14.45 0.04 -21.32
CA LYS A 414 13.37 0.60 -22.16
C LYS A 414 13.73 1.97 -22.75
N GLY A 415 14.98 2.39 -22.59
CA GLY A 415 15.53 3.62 -23.17
C GLY A 415 15.30 4.88 -22.34
N LEU A 416 16.22 5.83 -22.50
CA LEU A 416 16.12 7.20 -21.98
C LEU A 416 15.72 8.13 -23.14
N ARG A 417 14.72 8.98 -22.95
CA ARG A 417 14.27 9.91 -24.01
C ARG A 417 14.92 11.28 -23.85
N LEU A 418 15.87 11.59 -24.72
CA LEU A 418 16.57 12.88 -24.79
C LEU A 418 16.36 13.55 -26.15
N PRO A 419 16.33 14.89 -26.22
CA PRO A 419 16.53 15.85 -25.11
C PRO A 419 15.27 16.07 -24.25
N VAL A 420 15.45 16.74 -23.11
CA VAL A 420 14.38 17.26 -22.26
C VAL A 420 13.68 18.40 -22.98
N SER A 421 12.36 18.31 -23.12
CA SER A 421 11.54 19.32 -23.79
C SER A 421 11.09 20.42 -22.83
N ILE A 422 10.87 21.63 -23.34
CA ILE A 422 10.33 22.72 -22.52
C ILE A 422 8.81 22.58 -22.43
N LEU A 423 8.29 22.54 -21.20
CA LEU A 423 6.87 22.58 -20.93
C LEU A 423 6.32 23.96 -21.30
N GLY A 424 5.27 23.99 -22.13
CA GLY A 424 4.59 25.22 -22.51
C GLY A 424 3.90 25.89 -21.32
N ASP A 425 3.83 27.23 -21.34
CA ASP A 425 3.11 28.00 -20.33
C ASP A 425 1.60 27.86 -20.55
N ASP A 426 0.96 26.96 -19.81
CA ASP A 426 -0.51 26.91 -19.77
C ASP A 426 -1.03 28.01 -18.83
N SER A 427 -1.38 29.14 -19.46
CA SER A 427 -1.86 30.35 -18.81
C SER A 427 -3.38 30.39 -18.67
N GLY A 428 -4.10 29.35 -19.10
CA GLY A 428 -5.56 29.37 -19.23
C GLY A 428 -6.34 29.00 -17.96
N GLU A 429 -5.78 28.19 -17.06
CA GLU A 429 -6.52 27.70 -15.89
C GLU A 429 -6.45 28.61 -14.67
N GLU A 430 -7.62 28.87 -14.09
CA GLU A 430 -7.77 29.64 -12.86
C GLU A 430 -7.14 28.89 -11.67
N GLU A 431 -6.28 29.59 -10.93
CA GLU A 431 -5.53 28.98 -9.83
C GLU A 431 -6.43 28.74 -8.62
N SER A 432 -6.46 27.50 -8.12
CA SER A 432 -7.15 27.19 -6.87
C SER A 432 -6.51 27.90 -5.67
N GLU A 433 -7.26 28.09 -4.59
CA GLU A 433 -6.74 28.73 -3.37
C GLU A 433 -5.54 27.97 -2.77
N VAL A 434 -5.54 26.64 -2.86
CA VAL A 434 -4.40 25.81 -2.43
C VAL A 434 -3.15 26.08 -3.27
N MET A 435 -3.30 26.24 -4.60
CA MET A 435 -2.21 26.62 -5.48
C MET A 435 -1.64 28.00 -5.10
N LYS A 436 -2.51 29.01 -4.91
CA LYS A 436 -2.08 30.37 -4.52
C LYS A 436 -1.30 30.35 -3.21
N ARG A 437 -1.80 29.61 -2.20
CA ARG A 437 -1.13 29.46 -0.90
C ARG A 437 0.25 28.82 -1.01
N ILE A 438 0.37 27.74 -1.79
CA ILE A 438 1.65 27.07 -2.02
C ILE A 438 2.61 27.99 -2.77
N LYS A 439 2.16 28.63 -3.87
CA LYS A 439 2.96 29.55 -4.68
C LYS A 439 3.59 30.66 -3.85
N ALA A 440 2.85 31.23 -2.92
CA ALA A 440 3.34 32.30 -2.04
C ALA A 440 4.56 31.90 -1.19
N LYS A 441 4.81 30.60 -0.98
CA LYS A 441 5.94 30.08 -0.19
C LYS A 441 7.11 29.56 -1.04
N LEU A 442 6.96 29.52 -2.37
CA LEU A 442 7.97 28.98 -3.27
C LEU A 442 8.86 30.09 -3.89
N SER A 443 10.15 29.80 -4.01
CA SER A 443 11.10 30.58 -4.82
C SER A 443 10.67 30.57 -6.29
N ALA A 444 11.16 31.52 -7.09
CA ALA A 444 10.79 31.60 -8.51
C ALA A 444 11.05 30.29 -9.29
N VAL A 445 12.20 29.66 -9.05
CA VAL A 445 12.57 28.39 -9.70
C VAL A 445 11.64 27.25 -9.26
N ASN A 446 11.47 27.04 -7.95
CA ASN A 446 10.62 25.97 -7.44
C ASN A 446 9.15 26.19 -7.82
N ARG A 447 8.70 27.44 -7.86
CA ARG A 447 7.36 27.81 -8.30
C ARG A 447 7.15 27.40 -9.75
N SER A 448 8.09 27.72 -10.63
CA SER A 448 7.99 27.35 -12.04
C SER A 448 8.02 25.83 -12.23
N ALA A 449 8.95 25.13 -11.57
CA ALA A 449 9.04 23.67 -11.63
C ALA A 449 7.75 23.00 -11.13
N PHE A 450 7.34 23.29 -9.90
CA PHE A 450 6.32 22.50 -9.22
C PHE A 450 4.91 22.89 -9.67
N MET A 451 4.67 24.17 -9.95
CA MET A 451 3.36 24.62 -10.40
C MET A 451 3.15 24.36 -11.88
N GLY A 452 4.21 24.41 -12.69
CA GLY A 452 4.14 24.00 -14.10
C GLY A 452 3.75 22.53 -14.21
N GLY A 453 4.43 21.65 -13.49
CA GLY A 453 4.08 20.23 -13.43
C GLY A 453 2.66 20.00 -12.90
N TRP A 454 2.27 20.69 -11.83
CA TRP A 454 0.92 20.52 -11.26
C TRP A 454 -0.20 20.96 -12.22
N LYS A 455 -0.08 22.13 -12.86
CA LYS A 455 -1.08 22.60 -13.83
C LYS A 455 -1.19 21.67 -15.03
N ALA A 456 -0.07 21.12 -15.49
CA ALA A 456 -0.05 20.15 -16.58
C ALA A 456 -0.49 18.72 -16.16
N GLY A 457 -0.86 18.51 -14.90
CA GLY A 457 -1.23 17.19 -14.37
C GLY A 457 -0.08 16.19 -14.37
N LEU A 458 1.17 16.65 -14.32
CA LEU A 458 2.38 15.83 -14.42
C LEU A 458 3.01 15.57 -13.05
N THR A 459 3.53 14.35 -12.86
CA THR A 459 4.41 14.04 -11.74
C THR A 459 5.69 14.86 -11.86
N THR A 460 6.01 15.64 -10.83
CA THR A 460 7.29 16.34 -10.74
C THR A 460 8.31 15.52 -9.97
N VAL A 461 9.43 15.20 -10.62
CA VAL A 461 10.55 14.46 -10.03
C VAL A 461 11.55 15.46 -9.45
N THR A 462 11.88 15.32 -8.17
CA THR A 462 12.77 16.26 -7.46
C THR A 462 13.59 15.56 -6.38
N SER A 463 14.78 16.08 -6.11
CA SER A 463 15.54 15.74 -4.90
C SER A 463 15.35 16.74 -3.76
N ASN A 464 14.49 17.76 -3.95
CA ASN A 464 14.25 18.80 -2.96
C ASN A 464 13.15 18.41 -1.96
N LYS A 465 13.50 17.46 -1.09
CA LYS A 465 12.61 16.93 -0.05
C LYS A 465 12.04 17.97 0.89
N THR A 466 12.83 19.00 1.24
CA THR A 466 12.38 20.07 2.14
C THR A 466 11.21 20.83 1.55
N VAL A 467 11.26 21.16 0.26
CA VAL A 467 10.17 21.88 -0.41
C VAL A 467 8.98 20.96 -0.63
N ALA A 468 9.19 19.70 -1.03
CA ALA A 468 8.09 18.74 -1.16
C ALA A 468 7.32 18.57 0.17
N ARG A 469 8.02 18.40 1.30
CA ARG A 469 7.40 18.32 2.63
C ARG A 469 6.70 19.62 3.06
N MET A 470 7.28 20.78 2.72
CA MET A 470 6.64 22.06 2.98
C MET A 470 5.32 22.16 2.23
N VAL A 471 5.30 21.78 0.95
CA VAL A 471 4.08 21.75 0.15
C VAL A 471 3.07 20.78 0.73
N GLU A 472 3.50 19.58 1.13
CA GLU A 472 2.64 18.60 1.81
C GLU A 472 1.94 19.20 3.04
N GLY A 473 2.67 19.93 3.88
CA GLY A 473 2.13 20.58 5.07
C GLY A 473 1.23 21.79 4.80
N LEU A 474 1.17 22.29 3.57
CA LEU A 474 0.32 23.40 3.16
C LEU A 474 -0.99 22.95 2.49
N VAL A 475 -1.18 21.66 2.24
CA VAL A 475 -2.41 21.12 1.66
C VAL A 475 -3.36 20.70 2.79
N ASN A 476 -4.58 21.23 2.79
CA ASN A 476 -5.61 20.88 3.76
C ASN A 476 -6.15 19.47 3.52
N ILE A 477 -6.95 18.97 4.48
CA ILE A 477 -7.52 17.62 4.46
C ILE A 477 -8.60 17.39 3.39
N ASP A 478 -9.11 18.44 2.76
CA ASP A 478 -10.13 18.43 1.70
C ASP A 478 -9.58 18.83 0.32
N GLU A 479 -8.28 19.14 0.23
CA GLU A 479 -7.65 19.65 -1.00
C GLU A 479 -6.69 18.64 -1.64
N VAL A 480 -6.63 18.60 -2.97
CA VAL A 480 -5.61 17.80 -3.67
C VAL A 480 -4.35 18.64 -3.85
N GLY A 481 -3.18 18.05 -3.60
CA GLY A 481 -1.87 18.66 -3.77
C GLY A 481 -1.19 18.31 -5.11
N PRO A 482 -0.04 18.92 -5.42
CA PRO A 482 0.76 18.55 -6.58
C PRO A 482 1.36 17.16 -6.42
N ASP A 483 1.48 16.44 -7.54
CA ASP A 483 2.06 15.11 -7.53
C ASP A 483 3.60 15.13 -7.60
N PHE A 484 4.26 14.65 -6.54
CA PHE A 484 5.72 14.63 -6.44
C PHE A 484 6.29 13.23 -6.35
N TYR A 485 7.35 12.97 -7.12
CA TYR A 485 8.26 11.86 -6.88
C TYR A 485 9.56 12.39 -6.27
N VAL A 486 9.69 12.25 -4.96
CA VAL A 486 10.86 12.73 -4.22
C VAL A 486 11.92 11.64 -4.16
N ILE A 487 13.09 11.93 -4.72
CA ILE A 487 14.27 11.10 -4.55
C ILE A 487 15.07 11.63 -3.36
N ASP A 488 15.26 10.81 -2.32
CA ASP A 488 15.86 11.23 -1.03
C ASP A 488 17.39 11.36 -1.09
N ALA A 489 17.91 11.89 -2.19
CA ALA A 489 19.30 12.20 -2.39
C ALA A 489 19.42 13.18 -3.57
N ALA A 490 20.31 14.16 -3.43
CA ALA A 490 20.70 15.08 -4.50
C ALA A 490 22.18 14.88 -4.82
N ARG A 491 22.57 15.29 -6.02
CA ARG A 491 23.95 15.15 -6.49
C ARG A 491 24.46 16.47 -7.03
N SER A 492 25.64 16.83 -6.57
CA SER A 492 26.32 18.06 -6.97
C SER A 492 27.08 17.84 -8.28
N LEU A 493 27.33 18.92 -9.01
CA LEU A 493 28.39 18.93 -10.00
C LEU A 493 29.74 18.96 -9.28
N VAL A 494 30.76 18.34 -9.87
CA VAL A 494 32.13 18.35 -9.33
C VAL A 494 32.92 19.54 -9.88
N GLY A 495 32.49 20.06 -11.03
CA GLY A 495 33.34 20.72 -12.01
C GLY A 495 34.29 21.81 -11.52
N TYR A 496 35.51 21.65 -12.02
CA TYR A 496 36.66 22.52 -11.84
C TYR A 496 36.84 23.36 -13.12
N LYS A 497 36.55 24.66 -13.04
CA LYS A 497 37.25 25.65 -13.86
C LYS A 497 38.25 26.33 -12.94
N GLY A 498 39.54 26.23 -13.23
CA GLY A 498 40.65 26.87 -12.51
C GLY A 498 40.63 28.41 -12.51
N LYS A 499 39.46 29.06 -12.48
CA LYS A 499 39.36 30.51 -12.24
C LYS A 499 39.41 30.75 -10.73
N LYS A 500 40.62 31.04 -10.25
CA LYS A 500 40.83 31.81 -9.01
C LYS A 500 39.86 32.99 -9.03
N ILE A 501 38.85 32.97 -8.17
CA ILE A 501 38.11 34.18 -7.83
C ILE A 501 39.12 35.03 -7.08
N LYS A 502 39.68 36.04 -7.76
CA LYS A 502 40.35 37.14 -7.06
C LYS A 502 39.24 37.87 -6.31
N VAL A 503 39.28 37.77 -4.98
CA VAL A 503 38.56 38.68 -4.08
C VAL A 503 39.08 40.10 -4.29
#